data_AF-A0A101XBG6-F1
#
_entry.id   AF-A0A101XBG6-F1
#
_cell.length_a   1.000
_cell.length_b   1.000
_cell.length_c   1.000
_cell.angle_alpha   90.00
_cell.angle_beta   90.00
_cell.angle_gamma   90.00
#
_symmetry.space_group_name_H-M   'P 1'
#
loop_
_entity.id
_entity.type
_entity.pdbx_description
1 polymer ?
#
loop_
_entity_poly.entity_id
_entity_poly.type
_entity_poly.pdbx_seq_one_letter_code
_entity_poly.pdbx_strand_id
1 'polypeptide(L)'
;MIITPAGMLKGGAAVYYLKRLGGDRRNAVILPSYQAPDSPGYDLLTKGVVRVDNEEIRVNAKVYWFDFSAHSGLEELVNFIRYFSEGTNILIVHSSPRNALRLSEHLEGRNIHVTLTTGEAFEL
;
A
#
# COMPACT_ATOMS: atom_id res chain seq x y z
N MET A 1 -0.12 -19.79 -15.16
CA MET A 1 -0.20 -18.68 -14.19
C MET A 1 1.18 -18.51 -13.56
N ILE A 2 1.66 -17.27 -13.40
CA ILE A 2 2.98 -16.97 -12.80
C ILE A 2 2.73 -16.09 -11.58
N ILE A 3 3.28 -16.47 -10.42
CA ILE A 3 3.30 -15.66 -9.19
C ILE A 3 4.77 -15.38 -8.88
N THR A 4 5.12 -14.11 -8.67
CA THR A 4 6.52 -13.69 -8.55
C THR A 4 6.65 -12.42 -7.72
N PRO A 5 7.74 -12.25 -6.93
CA PRO A 5 8.12 -10.95 -6.42
C PRO A 5 8.66 -10.05 -7.54
N ALA A 6 8.66 -8.72 -7.41
CA ALA A 6 8.14 -7.91 -6.29
C ALA A 6 6.73 -7.36 -6.58
N GLY A 7 5.84 -7.36 -5.57
CA GLY A 7 4.42 -7.01 -5.72
C GLY A 7 4.12 -5.56 -6.14
N MET A 8 5.12 -4.66 -6.08
CA MET A 8 5.03 -3.26 -6.51
C MET A 8 5.87 -2.94 -7.76
N LEU A 9 6.41 -3.96 -8.43
CA LEU A 9 7.21 -3.83 -9.66
C LEU A 9 8.47 -2.95 -9.54
N LYS A 10 9.01 -2.77 -8.33
CA LYS A 10 10.26 -2.02 -8.10
C LYS A 10 11.52 -2.71 -8.67
N GLY A 11 11.41 -3.94 -9.17
CA GLY A 11 12.52 -4.70 -9.74
C GLY A 11 12.29 -6.21 -9.74
N GLY A 12 13.36 -6.97 -9.98
CA GLY A 12 13.38 -8.43 -9.84
C GLY A 12 12.58 -9.19 -10.90
N ALA A 13 12.16 -10.41 -10.54
CA ALA A 13 11.54 -11.34 -11.48
C ALA A 13 10.21 -10.84 -12.05
N ALA A 14 9.41 -10.08 -11.29
CA ALA A 14 8.17 -9.48 -11.80
C ALA A 14 8.42 -8.57 -13.00
N VAL A 15 9.47 -7.74 -12.95
CA VAL A 15 9.87 -6.87 -14.07
C VAL A 15 10.38 -7.70 -15.25
N TYR A 16 11.15 -8.75 -15.00
CA TYR A 16 11.62 -9.68 -16.03
C TYR A 16 10.46 -10.28 -16.84
N TYR A 17 9.41 -10.74 -16.16
CA TYR A 17 8.23 -11.31 -16.82
C TYR A 17 7.39 -10.23 -17.50
N LEU A 18 7.23 -9.06 -16.87
CA LEU A 18 6.49 -7.96 -17.47
C LEU A 18 7.13 -7.50 -18.79
N LYS A 19 8.46 -7.37 -18.85
CA LYS A 19 9.18 -7.03 -20.10
C LYS A 19 8.90 -8.02 -21.24
N ARG A 20 8.71 -9.30 -20.93
CA ARG A 20 8.48 -10.38 -21.91
C ARG A 20 7.02 -10.56 -22.30
N LEU A 21 6.11 -10.41 -21.34
CA LEU A 21 4.71 -10.82 -21.47
C LEU A 21 3.74 -9.63 -21.51
N GLY A 22 4.15 -8.47 -21.00
CA GLY A 22 3.28 -7.30 -20.86
C GLY A 22 2.89 -6.64 -22.18
N GLY A 23 3.62 -6.90 -23.27
CA GLY A 23 3.32 -6.35 -24.61
C GLY A 23 2.18 -7.07 -25.36
N ASP A 24 1.78 -8.27 -24.92
CA ASP A 24 0.76 -9.09 -25.59
C ASP A 24 -0.62 -8.94 -24.92
N ARG A 25 -1.62 -8.52 -25.71
CA ARG A 25 -3.01 -8.27 -25.26
C ARG A 25 -3.76 -9.53 -24.82
N ARG A 26 -3.24 -10.72 -25.15
CA ARG A 26 -3.79 -12.01 -24.68
C ARG A 26 -3.47 -12.27 -23.22
N ASN A 27 -2.46 -11.60 -22.67
CA ASN A 27 -2.02 -11.76 -21.30
C ASN A 27 -2.75 -10.82 -20.34
N ALA A 28 -2.64 -11.13 -19.04
CA ALA A 28 -3.11 -10.29 -17.96
C ALA A 28 -2.01 -10.14 -16.89
N VAL A 29 -1.91 -8.93 -16.33
CA VAL A 29 -1.09 -8.59 -15.16
C VAL A 29 -2.05 -8.31 -14.01
N ILE A 30 -1.83 -8.99 -12.88
CA ILE A 30 -2.68 -8.85 -11.70
C ILE A 30 -1.82 -8.29 -10.57
N LEU A 31 -2.22 -7.14 -10.03
CA LEU A 31 -1.60 -6.52 -8.86
C LEU A 31 -2.50 -6.79 -7.65
N PRO A 32 -2.07 -7.64 -6.69
CA PRO A 32 -2.96 -8.19 -5.66
C PRO A 32 -3.08 -7.33 -4.39
N SER A 33 -2.42 -6.16 -4.34
CA SER A 33 -2.40 -5.34 -3.13
C SER A 33 -2.08 -3.89 -3.45
N TYR A 34 -2.07 -3.07 -2.39
CA TYR A 34 -1.67 -1.66 -2.44
C TYR A 34 -0.41 -1.40 -3.28
N GLN A 35 -0.47 -0.35 -4.08
CA GLN A 35 0.62 0.16 -4.90
C GLN A 35 0.94 1.59 -4.43
N ALA A 36 2.13 1.78 -3.87
CA ALA A 36 2.54 3.09 -3.37
C ALA A 36 2.61 4.11 -4.54
N PRO A 37 2.25 5.39 -4.35
CA PRO A 37 2.25 6.39 -5.41
C PRO A 37 3.59 6.58 -6.15
N ASP A 38 4.70 6.28 -5.48
CA ASP A 38 6.07 6.32 -6.00
C ASP A 38 6.50 5.01 -6.68
N SER A 39 5.64 4.00 -6.71
CA SER A 39 5.97 2.67 -7.24
C SER A 39 5.68 2.53 -8.73
N PRO A 40 6.48 1.72 -9.46
CA PRO A 40 6.18 1.42 -10.86
C PRO A 40 4.84 0.71 -11.06
N GLY A 41 4.35 -0.06 -10.08
CA GLY A 41 3.01 -0.64 -10.14
C GLY A 41 1.87 0.39 -10.08
N TYR A 42 2.07 1.52 -9.39
CA TYR A 42 1.11 2.63 -9.43
C TYR A 42 1.11 3.33 -10.81
N ASP A 43 2.29 3.52 -11.40
CA ASP A 43 2.42 4.01 -12.78
C ASP A 43 1.73 3.06 -13.78
N LEU A 44 1.83 1.74 -13.58
CA LEU A 44 1.13 0.77 -14.42
C LEU A 44 -0.39 0.96 -14.36
N LEU A 45 -0.94 1.09 -13.14
CA LEU A 45 -2.38 1.25 -12.95
C LEU A 45 -2.92 2.56 -13.52
N THR A 46 -2.17 3.64 -13.36
CA THR A 46 -2.65 4.99 -13.70
C THR A 46 -2.31 5.42 -15.12
N LYS A 47 -1.21 4.91 -15.68
CA LYS A 47 -0.66 5.37 -16.98
C LYS A 47 -0.47 4.23 -17.99
N GLY A 48 -0.60 2.97 -17.58
CA GLY A 48 -0.36 1.81 -18.46
C GLY A 48 1.10 1.60 -18.85
N VAL A 49 2.03 2.22 -18.11
CA VAL A 49 3.49 2.10 -18.33
C VAL A 49 4.21 1.75 -17.04
N VAL A 50 5.36 1.09 -17.16
CA VAL A 50 6.26 0.79 -16.02
C VAL A 50 7.62 1.38 -16.33
N ARG A 51 8.14 2.19 -15.40
CA ARG A 51 9.50 2.73 -15.46
C ARG A 51 10.40 2.00 -14.49
N VAL A 52 11.43 1.34 -15.02
CA VAL A 52 12.39 0.56 -14.22
C VAL A 52 13.69 0.41 -15.00
N ASP A 53 14.83 0.43 -14.30
CA ASP A 53 16.17 0.34 -14.91
C ASP A 53 16.42 1.40 -16.01
N ASN A 54 15.90 2.62 -15.85
CA ASN A 54 15.92 3.71 -16.85
C ASN A 54 15.20 3.39 -18.18
N GLU A 55 14.39 2.33 -18.21
CA GLU A 55 13.55 1.98 -19.36
C GLU A 55 12.07 2.24 -19.06
N GLU A 56 11.32 2.65 -20.08
CA GLU A 56 9.86 2.73 -20.03
C GLU A 56 9.25 1.58 -20.83
N ILE A 57 8.43 0.76 -20.17
CA ILE A 57 7.75 -0.39 -20.75
C ILE A 57 6.27 -0.04 -20.89
N ARG A 58 5.77 0.01 -22.13
CA ARG A 58 4.32 0.11 -22.37
C ARG A 58 3.66 -1.25 -22.22
N VAL A 59 2.65 -1.34 -21.37
CA VAL A 59 1.93 -2.59 -21.11
C VAL A 59 0.62 -2.60 -21.89
N ASN A 60 0.50 -3.55 -22.80
CA ASN A 60 -0.70 -3.79 -23.60
C ASN A 60 -1.56 -4.94 -23.05
N ALA A 61 -1.00 -5.76 -22.16
CA ALA A 61 -1.72 -6.79 -21.42
C ALA A 61 -2.84 -6.15 -20.59
N LYS A 62 -3.89 -6.92 -20.30
CA LYS A 62 -4.97 -6.47 -19.40
C LYS A 62 -4.39 -6.29 -18.00
N VAL A 63 -4.70 -5.17 -17.34
CA VAL A 63 -4.23 -4.91 -15.97
C VAL A 63 -5.42 -5.00 -15.03
N TYR A 64 -5.28 -5.79 -13.98
CA TYR A 64 -6.25 -5.90 -12.90
C TYR A 64 -5.60 -5.55 -11.57
N TRP A 65 -6.37 -4.89 -10.71
CA TRP A 65 -6.01 -4.64 -9.33
C TRP A 65 -7.05 -5.26 -8.42
N PHE A 66 -6.60 -5.99 -7.41
CA PHE A 66 -7.45 -6.54 -6.37
C PHE A 66 -6.87 -6.11 -5.02
N ASP A 67 -7.75 -5.79 -4.08
CA ASP A 67 -7.34 -5.48 -2.72
C ASP A 67 -7.37 -6.76 -1.88
N PHE A 68 -6.27 -7.49 -1.87
CA PHE A 68 -6.02 -8.56 -0.90
C PHE A 68 -5.12 -8.06 0.25
N SER A 69 -5.27 -6.79 0.64
CA SER A 69 -4.48 -6.19 1.72
C SER A 69 -4.46 -7.08 2.97
N ALA A 70 -3.27 -7.26 3.53
CA ALA A 70 -3.07 -7.88 4.83
C ALA A 70 -3.23 -6.87 5.99
N HIS A 71 -3.48 -5.60 5.69
CA HIS A 71 -3.72 -4.56 6.69
C HIS A 71 -5.19 -4.49 7.04
N SER A 72 -5.43 -4.30 8.34
CA SER A 72 -6.76 -4.06 8.86
C SER A 72 -7.37 -2.75 8.36
N GLY A 73 -8.65 -2.78 8.07
CA GLY A 73 -9.44 -1.60 7.76
C GLY A 73 -9.70 -0.72 8.99
N LEU A 74 -10.33 0.43 8.76
CA LEU A 74 -10.66 1.39 9.82
C LEU A 74 -11.54 0.76 10.92
N GLU A 75 -12.62 0.09 10.54
CA GLU A 75 -13.55 -0.52 11.50
C GLU A 75 -12.90 -1.63 12.32
N GLU A 76 -12.05 -2.43 11.69
CA GLU A 76 -11.29 -3.49 12.35
C GLU A 76 -10.31 -2.93 13.38
N LEU A 77 -9.59 -1.85 13.04
CA LEU A 77 -8.69 -1.16 13.98
C LEU A 77 -9.45 -0.53 15.16
N VAL A 78 -10.58 0.14 14.89
CA VAL A 78 -11.42 0.72 15.95
C VAL A 78 -11.95 -0.36 16.88
N ASN A 79 -12.43 -1.48 16.33
CA ASN A 79 -12.90 -2.61 17.12
C ASN A 79 -11.77 -3.29 17.91
N PHE A 80 -10.57 -3.40 17.34
CA PHE A 80 -9.40 -3.91 18.06
C PHE A 80 -9.05 -3.03 19.27
N ILE A 81 -9.09 -1.70 19.11
CA ILE A 81 -8.74 -0.75 20.18
C ILE A 81 -9.75 -0.77 21.33
N ARG A 82 -11.03 -1.08 21.05
CA ARG A 82 -12.08 -1.18 22.07
C ARG A 82 -11.84 -2.27 23.12
N TYR A 83 -10.97 -3.25 22.84
CA TYR A 83 -10.61 -4.29 23.83
C TYR A 83 -9.69 -3.79 24.94
N PHE A 84 -9.09 -2.61 24.80
CA PHE A 84 -8.19 -2.03 25.80
C PHE A 84 -8.93 -1.04 26.71
N SER A 85 -8.46 -0.88 27.96
CA SER A 85 -9.04 0.09 28.91
C SER A 85 -8.92 1.54 28.43
N GLU A 86 -9.84 2.41 28.85
CA GLU A 86 -9.90 3.81 28.41
C GLU A 86 -8.63 4.62 28.65
N GLY A 87 -7.91 4.35 29.74
CA GLY A 87 -6.63 5.00 30.06
C GLY A 87 -5.42 4.48 29.29
N THR A 88 -5.58 3.53 28.37
CA THR A 88 -4.46 3.00 27.58
C THR A 88 -3.94 4.06 26.60
N ASN A 89 -2.66 4.43 26.73
CA ASN A 89 -1.97 5.29 25.76
C ASN A 89 -1.78 4.55 24.43
N ILE A 90 -2.19 5.16 23.33
CA ILE A 90 -2.14 4.58 21.98
C ILE A 90 -1.35 5.53 21.07
N LEU A 91 -0.27 5.04 20.48
CA LEU A 91 0.54 5.79 19.52
C LEU A 91 0.30 5.27 18.10
N ILE A 92 -0.16 6.14 17.20
CA ILE A 92 -0.40 5.79 15.79
C ILE A 92 0.88 6.00 14.97
N VAL A 93 1.37 4.92 14.38
CA VAL A 93 2.57 4.88 13.52
C VAL A 93 2.29 4.22 12.17
N HIS A 94 3.27 4.25 11.24
CA HIS A 94 3.18 3.62 9.91
C HIS A 94 1.89 4.00 9.13
N SER A 95 1.49 5.26 9.27
CA SER A 95 0.32 5.82 8.59
C SER A 95 0.72 7.10 7.86
N SER A 96 -0.02 7.44 6.82
CA SER A 96 0.03 8.82 6.32
C SER A 96 -0.55 9.76 7.38
N PRO A 97 -0.10 11.04 7.44
CA PRO A 97 -0.66 12.03 8.37
C PRO A 97 -2.19 12.11 8.31
N ARG A 98 -2.73 12.12 7.09
CA ARG A 98 -4.18 12.16 6.84
C ARG A 98 -4.91 10.96 7.42
N ASN A 99 -4.39 9.75 7.21
CA ASN A 99 -5.04 8.53 7.71
C ASN A 99 -4.90 8.41 9.23
N ALA A 100 -3.80 8.89 9.82
CA ALA A 100 -3.61 8.87 11.26
C ALA A 100 -4.59 9.80 11.97
N LEU A 101 -4.75 11.02 11.46
CA LEU A 101 -5.75 11.98 11.94
C LEU A 101 -7.17 11.41 11.82
N ARG A 102 -7.49 10.81 10.67
CA ARG A 102 -8.80 10.17 10.46
C ARG A 102 -9.06 9.05 11.46
N LEU A 103 -8.07 8.22 11.77
CA LEU A 103 -8.23 7.18 12.79
C LEU A 103 -8.42 7.78 14.18
N SER A 104 -7.68 8.83 14.55
CA SER A 104 -7.85 9.50 15.85
C SER A 104 -9.24 10.12 16.05
N GLU A 105 -9.85 10.66 14.99
CA GLU A 105 -11.23 11.16 15.03
C GLU A 105 -12.26 10.07 15.38
N HIS A 106 -12.00 8.80 15.02
CA HIS A 106 -12.88 7.68 15.35
C HIS A 106 -12.66 7.12 16.76
N LEU A 107 -11.66 7.63 17.47
CA LEU A 107 -11.23 7.18 18.79
C LEU A 107 -11.33 8.31 19.83
N GLU A 108 -12.22 9.27 19.62
CA GLU A 108 -12.50 10.37 20.56
C GLU A 108 -12.71 9.84 21.99
N GLY A 109 -12.12 10.52 22.96
CA GLY A 109 -12.15 10.12 24.38
C GLY A 109 -11.10 9.08 24.79
N ARG A 110 -10.27 8.59 23.85
CA ARG A 110 -9.10 7.74 24.16
C ARG A 110 -7.82 8.57 24.20
N ASN A 111 -6.81 8.09 24.93
CA ASN A 111 -5.48 8.68 24.96
C ASN A 111 -4.71 8.35 23.67
N ILE A 112 -5.03 9.05 22.58
CA ILE A 112 -4.41 8.86 21.27
C ILE A 112 -3.29 9.89 21.04
N HIS A 113 -2.14 9.39 20.62
CA HIS A 113 -1.00 10.18 20.18
C HIS A 113 -0.75 9.91 18.70
N VAL A 114 -0.64 11.00 17.93
CA VAL A 114 -0.37 10.94 16.49
C VAL A 114 0.99 11.55 16.25
N THR A 115 1.93 10.74 15.76
CA THR A 115 3.20 11.25 15.21
C THR A 115 2.99 11.66 13.76
N LEU A 116 3.26 12.93 13.46
CA LEU A 116 3.11 13.47 12.11
C LEU A 116 4.43 13.48 11.34
N THR A 117 5.56 13.42 12.05
CA THR A 117 6.90 13.39 11.45
C THR A 117 7.78 12.29 12.04
N THR A 118 8.71 11.78 11.23
CA THR A 118 9.68 10.78 11.70
C THR A 118 10.72 11.45 12.60
N GLY A 119 10.96 10.90 13.78
CA GLY A 119 11.92 11.43 14.76
C GLY A 119 11.30 12.30 15.86
N GLU A 120 9.98 12.49 15.86
CA GLU A 120 9.26 13.04 17.02
C GLU A 120 9.44 12.14 18.25
N ALA A 121 9.88 12.74 19.35
CA ALA A 121 9.96 12.07 20.65
C ALA A 121 8.62 12.20 21.38
N PHE A 122 8.23 11.14 22.07
CA PHE A 122 7.01 11.08 22.85
C PHE A 122 7.31 10.47 24.23
N GLU A 123 6.83 11.12 25.30
CA GLU A 123 6.97 10.66 26.69
C GLU A 123 5.67 10.01 27.17
N LEU A 124 5.78 8.87 27.86
CA LEU A 124 4.65 8.05 28.34
C LEU A 124 4.42 8.22 29.84
#